data_AF-A0A1B3Z664-F1
#
_entry.id   AF-A0A1B3Z664-F1
#
_cell.length_a   1.000
_cell.length_b   1.000
_cell.length_c   1.000
_cell.angle_alpha   90.00
_cell.angle_beta   90.00
_cell.angle_gamma   90.00
#
_symmetry.space_group_name_H-M   'P 1'
#
loop_
_entity.id
_entity.type
_entity.pdbx_description
1 polymer ?
#
loop_
_entity_poly.entity_id
_entity_poly.type
_entity_poly.pdbx_seq_one_letter_code
_entity_poly.pdbx_strand_id
1 'polypeptide(L)'
;MSLAAYQRTRNIIETPRQTERRLMCEVTGEMIHARDAGHVRAALMPALHRNREVWSTFSAVCGTAGNQLPADARAGIISLALWVDQFTSDVVAGRESIDDLIAVNRDIIDGLSGTGLPG
;
A
#
# COMPACT_ATOMS: atom_id res chain seq x y z
N MET A 1 -22.99 -29.10 13.24
CA MET A 1 -22.61 -28.00 12.32
C MET A 1 -21.12 -27.72 12.45
N SER A 2 -20.39 -28.18 11.44
CA SER A 2 -18.97 -28.02 11.05
C SER A 2 -17.92 -27.41 12.01
N LEU A 3 -17.09 -28.30 12.58
CA LEU A 3 -15.67 -28.02 12.86
C LEU A 3 -14.81 -27.92 11.56
N ALA A 4 -15.39 -28.34 10.43
CA ALA A 4 -14.75 -28.42 9.12
C ALA A 4 -14.62 -27.06 8.38
N ALA A 5 -15.28 -26.00 8.86
CA ALA A 5 -15.14 -24.65 8.31
C ALA A 5 -13.90 -23.91 8.83
N TYR A 6 -13.33 -24.37 9.95
CA TYR A 6 -12.13 -23.76 10.56
C TYR A 6 -10.81 -24.29 9.98
N GLN A 7 -10.83 -25.34 9.16
CA GLN A 7 -9.61 -26.05 8.71
C GLN A 7 -9.42 -26.10 7.18
N ARG A 8 -10.34 -25.57 6.39
CA ARG A 8 -10.23 -25.47 4.92
C ARG A 8 -9.87 -24.03 4.58
N THR A 9 -8.61 -23.62 4.62
CA THR A 9 -7.71 -23.93 3.50
C THR A 9 -6.26 -23.62 3.94
N ARG A 10 -5.58 -24.62 4.50
CA ARG A 10 -4.12 -24.68 4.68
C ARG A 10 -3.34 -24.76 3.34
N ASN A 11 -3.93 -24.29 2.24
CA ASN A 11 -3.37 -24.34 0.88
C ASN A 11 -3.74 -23.06 0.13
N ILE A 12 -3.15 -21.92 0.50
CA ILE A 12 -3.15 -20.79 -0.41
C ILE A 12 -1.71 -20.58 -0.85
N ILE A 13 -1.42 -21.13 -2.02
CA ILE A 13 -0.38 -20.65 -2.91
C ILE A 13 -0.59 -19.14 -2.99
N GLU A 14 0.20 -18.37 -2.24
CA GLU A 14 0.28 -16.91 -2.25
C GLU A 14 -1.05 -16.18 -2.54
N THR A 15 -1.89 -15.94 -1.52
CA THR A 15 -3.09 -15.09 -1.73
C THR A 15 -2.66 -13.77 -2.37
N PRO A 16 -3.39 -13.21 -3.35
CA PRO A 16 -3.10 -11.88 -3.91
C PRO A 16 -2.79 -10.83 -2.83
N ARG A 17 -3.49 -10.88 -1.69
CA ARG A 17 -3.26 -10.04 -0.51
C ARG A 17 -1.88 -10.18 0.14
N GLN A 18 -1.31 -11.38 0.17
CA GLN A 18 0.06 -11.58 0.70
C GLN A 18 1.11 -11.01 -0.25
N THR A 19 0.90 -11.13 -1.56
CA THR A 19 1.77 -10.52 -2.57
C THR A 19 1.70 -8.99 -2.50
N GLU A 20 0.49 -8.42 -2.46
CA GLU A 20 0.24 -6.98 -2.27
C GLU A 20 0.92 -6.48 -1.00
N ARG A 21 0.75 -7.19 0.12
CA ARG A 21 1.38 -6.83 1.39
C ARG A 21 2.90 -6.87 1.30
N ARG A 22 3.50 -7.93 0.72
CA ARG A 22 4.95 -8.04 0.59
C ARG A 22 5.50 -6.88 -0.23
N LEU A 23 4.87 -6.57 -1.36
CA LEU A 23 5.25 -5.44 -2.21
C LEU A 23 5.16 -4.10 -1.45
N MET A 24 4.09 -3.90 -0.68
CA MET A 24 3.94 -2.68 0.13
C MET A 24 4.98 -2.61 1.25
N CYS A 25 5.31 -3.71 1.92
CA CYS A 25 6.38 -3.76 2.92
C CYS A 25 7.76 -3.43 2.30
N GLU A 26 8.04 -3.97 1.12
CA GLU A 26 9.30 -3.74 0.40
C GLU A 26 9.48 -2.25 0.08
N VAL A 27 8.51 -1.64 -0.60
CA VAL A 27 8.61 -0.22 -0.99
C VAL A 27 8.59 0.71 0.22
N THR A 28 7.86 0.35 1.28
CA THR A 28 7.89 1.11 2.55
C THR A 28 9.24 1.01 3.23
N GLY A 29 9.89 -0.16 3.18
CA GLY A 29 11.25 -0.36 3.66
C GLY A 29 12.26 0.50 2.91
N GLU A 30 12.14 0.62 1.59
CA GLU A 30 12.99 1.50 0.77
C GLU A 30 12.81 2.97 1.15
N MET A 31 11.58 3.42 1.38
CA MET A 31 11.27 4.79 1.83
C MET A 31 11.85 5.09 3.21
N ILE A 32 11.71 4.15 4.16
CA ILE A 32 12.30 4.25 5.50
C ILE A 32 13.82 4.31 5.41
N HIS A 33 14.44 3.45 4.60
CA HIS A 33 15.88 3.45 4.40
C HIS A 33 16.38 4.78 3.83
N ALA A 34 15.71 5.32 2.81
CA ALA A 34 16.06 6.62 2.23
C ALA A 34 15.95 7.75 3.26
N ARG A 35 14.89 7.77 4.07
CA ARG A 35 14.72 8.73 5.16
C ARG A 35 15.85 8.59 6.20
N ASP A 36 16.13 7.38 6.66
CA ASP A 36 17.13 7.12 7.70
C ASP A 36 18.57 7.40 7.21
N ALA A 37 18.80 7.29 5.89
CA ALA A 37 20.03 7.74 5.23
C ALA A 37 20.12 9.27 5.07
N GLY A 38 19.12 10.03 5.55
CA GLY A 38 19.09 11.49 5.48
C GLY A 38 18.86 12.04 4.07
N HIS A 39 18.29 11.25 3.16
CA HIS A 39 17.99 11.72 1.80
C HIS A 39 16.90 12.79 1.82
N VAL A 40 17.05 13.77 0.94
CA VAL A 40 16.11 14.88 0.79
C VAL A 40 15.87 15.19 -0.69
N ARG A 41 14.68 15.72 -0.99
CA ARG A 41 14.30 16.19 -2.34
C ARG A 41 14.60 15.13 -3.42
N ALA A 42 15.46 15.46 -4.39
CA ALA A 42 15.81 14.58 -5.50
C ALA A 42 16.42 13.25 -5.04
N ALA A 43 17.10 13.20 -3.89
CA ALA A 43 17.65 11.95 -3.35
C ALA A 43 16.57 10.98 -2.85
N LEU A 44 15.36 11.46 -2.56
CA LEU A 44 14.21 10.60 -2.23
C LEU A 44 13.51 10.04 -3.48
N MET A 45 13.80 10.59 -4.67
CA MET A 45 13.08 10.28 -5.89
C MET A 45 13.02 8.78 -6.23
N PRO A 46 14.11 7.99 -6.09
CA PRO A 46 14.05 6.56 -6.42
C PRO A 46 13.01 5.80 -5.59
N ALA A 47 13.02 5.98 -4.27
CA ALA A 47 12.07 5.32 -3.36
C ALA A 47 10.63 5.83 -3.56
N LEU A 48 10.48 7.15 -3.74
CA LEU A 48 9.18 7.78 -3.96
C LEU A 48 8.55 7.40 -5.30
N HIS A 49 9.35 7.25 -6.35
CA HIS A 49 8.89 6.81 -7.66
C HIS A 49 8.38 5.37 -7.59
N ARG A 50 9.14 4.48 -6.92
CA ARG A 50 8.72 3.09 -6.71
C ARG A 50 7.39 3.01 -5.97
N ASN A 51 7.20 3.84 -4.93
CA ASN A 51 5.93 3.94 -4.21
C ASN A 51 4.77 4.34 -5.13
N ARG A 52 4.96 5.35 -5.98
CA ARG A 52 3.93 5.76 -6.97
C ARG A 52 3.56 4.64 -7.93
N GLU A 53 4.53 3.85 -8.42
CA GLU A 53 4.24 2.74 -9.32
C GLU A 53 3.34 1.68 -8.67
N VAL A 54 3.60 1.37 -7.40
CA VAL A 54 2.78 0.43 -6.61
C VAL A 54 1.36 0.96 -6.46
N TRP A 55 1.19 2.22 -6.05
CA TRP A 55 -0.12 2.85 -5.90
C TRP A 55 -0.89 2.99 -7.21
N SER A 56 -0.20 3.30 -8.30
CA SER A 56 -0.77 3.32 -9.65
C SER A 56 -1.31 1.94 -10.04
N THR A 57 -0.54 0.88 -9.76
CA THR A 57 -0.97 -0.50 -10.00
C THR A 57 -2.22 -0.87 -9.17
N PHE A 58 -2.24 -0.51 -7.89
CA PHE A 58 -3.38 -0.78 -7.01
C PHE A 58 -4.66 -0.08 -7.49
N SER A 59 -4.55 1.20 -7.86
CA SER A 59 -5.70 1.95 -8.38
C SER A 59 -6.20 1.40 -9.72
N ALA A 60 -5.30 1.02 -10.62
CA ALA A 60 -5.65 0.39 -11.89
C ALA A 60 -6.42 -0.93 -11.68
N VAL A 61 -5.91 -1.81 -10.80
CA VAL A 61 -6.58 -3.08 -10.47
C VAL A 61 -7.94 -2.83 -9.81
N CYS A 62 -8.06 -1.84 -8.93
CA CYS A 62 -9.34 -1.44 -8.34
C CYS A 62 -10.31 -0.86 -9.37
N GLY A 63 -9.83 -0.25 -10.45
CA GLY A 63 -10.64 0.26 -11.55
C GLY A 63 -11.23 -0.81 -12.48
N THR A 64 -10.69 -2.03 -12.46
CA THR A 64 -11.12 -3.09 -13.40
C THR A 64 -12.50 -3.68 -13.09
N ALA A 65 -13.26 -3.99 -14.16
CA ALA A 65 -14.48 -4.77 -14.06
C ALA A 65 -14.13 -6.23 -13.70
N GLY A 66 -14.47 -6.66 -12.49
CA GLY A 66 -14.13 -7.99 -11.97
C GLY A 66 -13.35 -7.98 -10.65
N ASN A 67 -12.92 -6.80 -10.19
CA ASN A 67 -12.37 -6.65 -8.84
C ASN A 67 -13.42 -7.07 -7.78
N GLN A 68 -13.01 -7.92 -6.84
CA GLN A 68 -13.90 -8.52 -5.84
C GLN A 68 -14.02 -7.71 -4.54
N LEU A 69 -13.34 -6.58 -4.44
CA LEU A 69 -13.46 -5.69 -3.28
C LEU A 69 -14.80 -4.93 -3.33
N PRO A 70 -15.38 -4.59 -2.15
CA PRO A 70 -16.53 -3.68 -2.07
C PRO A 70 -16.27 -2.36 -2.78
N ALA A 71 -17.31 -1.75 -3.36
CA ALA A 71 -17.20 -0.51 -4.11
C ALA A 71 -16.53 0.62 -3.31
N ASP A 72 -16.88 0.74 -2.02
CA ASP A 72 -16.32 1.77 -1.13
C ASP A 72 -14.83 1.55 -0.87
N ALA A 73 -14.41 0.29 -0.69
CA ALA A 73 -12.99 -0.04 -0.51
C ALA A 73 -12.17 0.27 -1.77
N ARG A 74 -12.72 -0.04 -2.95
CA ARG A 74 -12.08 0.31 -4.24
C ARG A 74 -11.97 1.82 -4.40
N ALA A 75 -13.04 2.56 -4.10
CA ALA A 75 -13.04 4.02 -4.16
C ALA A 75 -11.98 4.62 -3.21
N GLY A 76 -11.90 4.12 -1.98
CA GLY A 76 -10.89 4.53 -1.00
C GLY A 76 -9.45 4.31 -1.50
N ILE A 77 -9.15 3.14 -2.06
CA ILE A 77 -7.81 2.85 -2.62
C ILE A 77 -7.48 3.77 -3.79
N ILE A 78 -8.45 4.04 -4.68
CA ILE A 78 -8.25 4.96 -5.82
C ILE A 78 -8.01 6.39 -5.31
N SER A 79 -8.78 6.87 -4.33
CA SER A 79 -8.59 8.19 -3.73
C SER A 79 -7.22 8.33 -3.05
N LEU A 80 -6.78 7.30 -2.33
CA LEU A 80 -5.45 7.28 -1.71
C LEU A 80 -4.34 7.30 -2.76
N ALA A 81 -4.46 6.55 -3.86
CA ALA A 81 -3.48 6.56 -4.93
C ALA A 81 -3.31 7.95 -5.56
N LEU A 82 -4.41 8.68 -5.78
CA LEU A 82 -4.39 10.05 -6.27
C LEU A 82 -3.72 11.01 -5.28
N TRP A 83 -4.03 10.86 -3.98
CA TRP A 83 -3.39 11.64 -2.94
C TRP A 83 -1.88 11.34 -2.85
N VAL A 84 -1.47 10.07 -2.88
CA VAL A 84 -0.05 9.68 -2.87
C VAL A 84 0.69 10.28 -4.05
N ASP A 85 0.11 10.25 -5.24
CA ASP A 85 0.74 10.82 -6.43
C ASP A 85 0.99 12.32 -6.26
N GLN A 86 -0.03 13.07 -5.84
CA GLN A 86 0.09 14.51 -5.57
C GLN A 86 1.08 14.81 -4.44
N PHE A 87 0.90 14.17 -3.28
CA PHE A 87 1.69 14.42 -2.07
C PHE A 87 3.17 14.05 -2.25
N THR A 88 3.46 13.03 -3.06
CA THR A 88 4.85 12.69 -3.42
C THR A 88 5.55 13.86 -4.14
N SER A 89 4.84 14.66 -4.94
CA SER A 89 5.42 15.85 -5.59
C SER A 89 5.75 16.93 -4.56
N ASP A 90 4.92 17.05 -3.53
CA ASP A 90 5.13 17.98 -2.42
C ASP A 90 6.34 17.56 -1.56
N VAL A 91 6.52 16.27 -1.30
CA VAL A 91 7.70 15.72 -0.61
C VAL A 91 8.98 15.97 -1.42
N VAL A 92 8.97 15.71 -2.73
CA VAL A 92 10.13 15.98 -3.61
C VAL A 92 10.49 17.46 -3.63
N ALA A 93 9.49 18.35 -3.62
CA ALA A 93 9.71 19.79 -3.53
C ALA A 93 10.23 20.24 -2.15
N GLY A 94 10.17 19.36 -1.14
CA GLY A 94 10.51 19.66 0.25
C GLY A 94 9.45 20.52 0.95
N ARG A 95 8.19 20.43 0.50
CA ARG A 95 7.03 21.07 1.15
C ARG A 95 6.45 20.19 2.26
N GLU A 96 6.56 18.87 2.12
CA GLU A 96 5.99 17.87 3.02
C GLU A 96 7.01 16.81 3.43
N SER A 97 6.71 16.04 4.47
CA SER A 97 7.56 14.95 4.95
C SER A 97 7.28 13.62 4.24
N ILE A 98 8.32 12.84 3.99
CA ILE A 98 8.19 11.43 3.56
C ILE A 98 7.50 10.56 4.63
N ASP A 99 7.52 10.97 5.89
CA ASP A 99 6.93 10.21 7.00
C ASP A 99 5.42 10.01 6.85
N ASP A 100 4.69 10.97 6.27
CA ASP A 100 3.24 10.85 6.08
C ASP A 100 2.89 9.80 5.03
N LEU A 101 3.70 9.67 3.96
CA LEU A 101 3.57 8.58 3.00
C LEU A 101 3.90 7.22 3.62
N ILE A 102 4.93 7.16 4.47
CA ILE A 102 5.30 5.94 5.21
C ILE A 102 4.16 5.52 6.15
N ALA A 103 3.50 6.48 6.82
CA ALA A 103 2.37 6.22 7.70
C ALA A 103 1.19 5.60 6.93
N VAL A 104 0.80 6.21 5.80
CA VAL A 104 -0.28 5.68 4.94
C VAL A 104 0.04 4.27 4.44
N ASN A 105 1.28 4.00 4.04
CA ASN A 105 1.65 2.65 3.61
C ASN A 105 1.56 1.63 4.74
N ARG A 106 1.90 2.00 5.99
CA ARG A 106 1.77 1.13 7.17
C ARG A 106 0.31 0.78 7.45
N ASP A 107 -0.59 1.77 7.38
CA ASP A 107 -2.03 1.54 7.56
C ASP A 107 -2.57 0.53 6.52
N ILE A 108 -2.09 0.61 5.27
CA ILE A 108 -2.43 -0.35 4.22
C ILE A 108 -1.85 -1.74 4.48
N ILE A 109 -0.59 -1.84 4.92
CA ILE A 109 0.05 -3.12 5.29
C ILE A 109 -0.74 -3.81 6.41
N ASP A 110 -1.19 -3.05 7.40
CA ASP A 110 -1.97 -3.56 8.53
C ASP A 110 -3.36 -4.03 8.07
N GLY A 111 -4.02 -3.24 7.23
CA GLY A 111 -5.29 -3.62 6.59
C GLY A 111 -5.18 -4.90 5.76
N LEU A 112 -4.09 -5.07 4.99
CA LEU A 112 -3.81 -6.26 4.20
C LEU A 112 -3.46 -7.49 5.05
N SER A 113 -2.97 -7.28 6.28
CA SER A 113 -2.67 -8.35 7.23
C SER A 113 -3.91 -8.98 7.86
N GLY A 114 -5.10 -8.41 7.61
CA GLY A 114 -6.36 -8.89 8.20
C GLY A 114 -6.54 -8.48 9.66
N THR A 115 -5.71 -7.56 10.16
CA THR A 115 -5.78 -7.00 11.51
C THR A 115 -6.78 -5.84 11.61
N GLY A 116 -7.72 -5.74 10.66
CA GLY A 116 -8.84 -4.81 10.77
C GLY A 116 -9.62 -5.12 12.05
N LEU A 117 -9.47 -4.27 13.06
CA LEU A 117 -10.21 -4.35 14.31
C LEU A 117 -11.70 -4.52 14.00
N PRO A 118 -12.38 -5.51 14.59
CA PRO A 118 -13.84 -5.50 14.61
C PRO A 118 -14.27 -4.31 15.47
N GLY A 119 -14.71 -3.24 14.81
CA GLY A 119 -15.49 -2.16 15.41
C GLY A 119 -16.94 -2.33 15.02
#